data_AF-A0A517NJS5-F1
#
_entry.id   AF-A0A517NJS5-F1
#
_cell.length_a   1.000
_cell.length_b   1.000
_cell.length_c   1.000
_cell.angle_alpha   90.00
_cell.angle_beta   90.00
_cell.angle_gamma   90.00
#
_symmetry.space_group_name_H-M   'P 1'
#
loop_
_entity.id
_entity.type
_entity.pdbx_description
1 polymer ?
#
loop_
_entity_poly.entity_id
_entity_poly.type
_entity_poly.pdbx_seq_one_letter_code
_entity_poly.pdbx_strand_id
1 'polypeptide(L)'
;MFSNLFGSHFSNSGTISFAVTSTNDTELTTLASAGSNFEKSPGTFGAGEVIRNKLVSGSDVNGASLDGYVDVNWGYAWELDPNTPAVAPGAGQTFDFYAAMFHEFTHALGFGSEISGTPAADRFDEGSTESGTPGSWSKWDEFLTDKSGAKLIDPNTQIVDATAFANAQTDGGLFAGPNAFLAFGSQPNLFDDPDQSHLDEATFSMPTKDMNFMMKPNRDYGPQEARTWSSLEIGILTDLGYSRVSAVPEPSTFAVILVGILAVETRRRRRVQVAS
;
A
#
# COMPACT_ATOMS: atom_id res chain seq x y z
N MET A 1 16.96 3.31 0.27
CA MET A 1 16.08 3.95 -0.73
C MET A 1 14.61 3.79 -0.36
N PHE A 2 14.11 2.58 -0.11
CA PHE A 2 12.72 2.38 0.35
C PHE A 2 12.37 3.17 1.62
N SER A 3 13.27 3.20 2.62
CA SER A 3 13.10 4.04 3.81
C SER A 3 12.91 5.54 3.51
N ASN A 4 13.56 6.05 2.45
CA ASN A 4 13.42 7.43 2.03
C ASN A 4 12.09 7.66 1.31
N LEU A 5 11.66 6.70 0.47
CA LEU A 5 10.32 6.71 -0.14
C LEU A 5 9.24 6.72 0.95
N PHE A 6 9.38 5.85 1.95
CA PHE A 6 8.46 5.81 3.08
C PHE A 6 8.42 7.15 3.82
N GLY A 7 9.59 7.66 4.22
CA GLY A 7 9.71 8.93 4.95
C GLY A 7 9.34 10.18 4.16
N SER A 8 9.29 10.12 2.82
CA SER A 8 8.79 11.23 1.99
C SER A 8 7.26 11.32 1.94
N HIS A 9 6.55 10.25 2.33
CA HIS A 9 5.09 10.19 2.29
C HIS A 9 4.46 10.06 3.67
N PHE A 10 5.12 9.38 4.62
CA PHE A 10 4.58 9.08 5.94
C PHE A 10 5.53 9.51 7.06
N SER A 11 4.95 10.02 8.15
CA SER A 11 5.69 10.44 9.34
C SER A 11 5.97 9.30 10.32
N ASN A 12 5.36 8.13 10.08
CA ASN A 12 5.62 6.91 10.84
C ASN A 12 7.09 6.50 10.75
N SER A 13 7.56 5.81 11.78
CA SER A 13 8.93 5.28 11.79
C SER A 13 9.02 4.11 12.77
N GLY A 14 9.99 3.24 12.52
CA GLY A 14 10.30 2.09 13.35
C GLY A 14 11.43 1.29 12.71
N THR A 15 11.98 0.35 13.48
CA THR A 15 12.94 -0.62 12.96
C THR A 15 12.20 -1.92 12.69
N ILE A 16 12.33 -2.43 11.47
CA ILE A 16 11.78 -3.72 11.05
C ILE A 16 12.93 -4.65 10.68
N SER A 17 12.81 -5.92 11.06
CA SER A 17 13.82 -6.95 10.83
C SER A 17 13.23 -8.06 9.97
N PHE A 18 13.89 -8.39 8.86
CA PHE A 18 13.43 -9.43 7.94
C PHE A 18 14.33 -10.67 8.00
N ALA A 19 13.72 -11.85 7.85
CA ALA A 19 14.43 -13.00 7.31
C ALA A 19 14.68 -12.76 5.82
N VAL A 20 15.92 -12.93 5.36
CA VAL A 20 16.26 -12.76 3.94
C VAL A 20 16.72 -14.09 3.37
N THR A 21 16.01 -14.56 2.36
CA THR A 21 16.30 -15.78 1.61
C THR A 21 16.46 -15.47 0.11
N SER A 22 16.84 -16.48 -0.64
CA SER A 22 17.03 -16.37 -2.07
C SER A 22 16.63 -17.65 -2.77
N THR A 23 15.86 -17.51 -3.84
CA THR A 23 15.55 -18.58 -4.78
C THR A 23 16.40 -18.40 -6.05
N ASN A 24 16.61 -19.46 -6.81
CA ASN A 24 17.28 -19.39 -8.11
C ASN A 24 16.64 -20.40 -9.06
N ASP A 25 15.48 -20.05 -9.58
CA ASP A 25 14.65 -20.94 -10.38
C ASP A 25 13.95 -20.15 -11.49
N THR A 26 14.29 -20.45 -12.74
CA THR A 26 13.69 -19.81 -13.92
C THR A 26 12.27 -20.29 -14.22
N GLU A 27 11.86 -21.42 -13.64
CA GLU A 27 10.52 -21.99 -13.82
C GLU A 27 9.49 -21.37 -12.86
N LEU A 28 9.94 -20.71 -11.79
CA LEU A 28 9.07 -20.00 -10.86
C LEU A 28 8.80 -18.57 -11.34
N THR A 29 7.54 -18.27 -11.66
CA THR A 29 7.11 -16.95 -12.16
C THR A 29 7.21 -15.84 -11.12
N THR A 30 7.34 -16.17 -9.83
CA THR A 30 7.55 -15.20 -8.75
C THR A 30 8.97 -14.64 -8.83
N LEU A 31 9.08 -13.33 -9.07
CA LEU A 31 10.37 -12.63 -9.14
C LEU A 31 10.96 -12.37 -7.76
N ALA A 32 10.13 -11.97 -6.82
CA ALA A 32 10.47 -11.75 -5.42
C ALA A 32 9.21 -11.90 -4.58
N SER A 33 9.37 -12.02 -3.26
CA SER A 33 8.27 -11.93 -2.31
C SER A 33 8.74 -11.22 -1.05
N ALA A 34 7.88 -10.42 -0.43
CA ALA A 34 8.07 -10.00 0.94
C ALA A 34 6.73 -9.87 1.64
N GLY A 35 6.73 -10.16 2.94
CA GLY A 35 5.52 -10.14 3.75
C GLY A 35 5.83 -9.83 5.20
N SER A 36 4.80 -9.39 5.91
CA SER A 36 4.83 -9.29 7.36
C SER A 36 4.52 -10.66 7.96
N ASN A 37 5.20 -10.99 9.06
CA ASN A 37 4.68 -12.00 9.96
C ASN A 37 3.35 -11.52 10.56
N PHE A 38 2.54 -12.47 10.99
CA PHE A 38 1.19 -12.21 11.44
C PHE A 38 0.89 -13.05 12.68
N GLU A 39 0.45 -12.38 13.74
CA GLU A 39 0.05 -13.01 14.99
C GLU A 39 -1.45 -13.24 15.02
N LYS A 40 -1.88 -14.36 15.57
CA LYS A 40 -3.29 -14.68 15.71
C LYS A 40 -3.98 -13.68 16.64
N SER A 41 -5.03 -13.02 16.15
CA SER A 41 -5.81 -12.03 16.89
C SER A 41 -7.29 -12.07 16.48
N PRO A 42 -8.04 -13.07 16.98
CA PRO A 42 -9.42 -13.31 16.57
C PRO A 42 -10.35 -12.13 16.89
N GLY A 43 -11.28 -11.83 15.98
CA GLY A 43 -12.29 -10.80 16.18
C GLY A 43 -11.77 -9.38 15.97
N THR A 44 -10.64 -9.22 15.26
CA THR A 44 -10.03 -7.91 15.00
C THR A 44 -9.59 -7.77 13.55
N PHE A 45 -9.50 -6.53 13.08
CA PHE A 45 -8.81 -6.16 11.85
C PHE A 45 -7.48 -5.50 12.19
N GLY A 46 -6.41 -6.07 11.65
CA GLY A 46 -5.05 -5.53 11.67
C GLY A 46 -4.29 -5.65 12.98
N ALA A 47 -4.87 -6.20 14.06
CA ALA A 47 -4.15 -6.31 15.33
C ALA A 47 -3.05 -7.40 15.31
N GLY A 48 -3.14 -8.35 14.36
CA GLY A 48 -2.11 -9.37 14.12
C GLY A 48 -0.94 -8.92 13.25
N GLU A 49 -1.06 -7.81 12.53
CA GLU A 49 -0.07 -7.36 11.55
C GLU A 49 1.20 -6.85 12.21
N VAL A 50 2.29 -7.61 12.17
CA VAL A 50 3.52 -7.26 12.91
C VAL A 50 4.13 -5.94 12.45
N ILE A 51 4.49 -5.82 11.18
CA ILE A 51 5.16 -4.63 10.63
C ILE A 51 4.25 -3.41 10.74
N ARG A 52 2.97 -3.56 10.38
CA ARG A 52 2.02 -2.45 10.40
C ARG A 52 1.83 -1.92 11.82
N ASN A 53 1.62 -2.77 12.81
CA ASN A 53 1.47 -2.34 14.20
C ASN A 53 2.75 -1.68 14.73
N LYS A 54 3.92 -2.23 14.40
CA LYS A 54 5.20 -1.66 14.81
C LYS A 54 5.41 -0.25 14.26
N LEU A 55 5.07 -0.02 12.98
CA LEU A 55 5.23 1.30 12.34
C LEU A 55 4.12 2.30 12.70
N VAL A 56 2.88 1.84 12.84
CA VAL A 56 1.72 2.74 13.05
C VAL A 56 1.48 3.05 14.52
N SER A 57 1.60 2.07 15.40
CA SER A 57 1.32 2.23 16.83
C SER A 57 2.57 2.18 17.72
N GLY A 58 3.71 1.74 17.18
CA GLY A 58 4.91 1.44 17.97
C GLY A 58 4.82 0.10 18.73
N SER A 59 3.74 -0.66 18.55
CA SER A 59 3.53 -1.94 19.23
C SER A 59 4.23 -3.09 18.50
N ASP A 60 5.03 -3.84 19.24
CA ASP A 60 5.74 -5.03 18.78
C ASP A 60 5.00 -6.30 19.20
N VAL A 61 4.13 -6.81 18.32
CA VAL A 61 3.18 -7.88 18.68
C VAL A 61 3.81 -9.29 18.69
N ASN A 62 4.95 -9.48 18.03
CA ASN A 62 5.70 -10.74 17.97
C ASN A 62 7.02 -10.71 18.79
N GLY A 63 7.32 -9.58 19.44
CA GLY A 63 8.47 -9.41 20.32
C GLY A 63 9.80 -9.50 19.59
N ALA A 64 10.76 -10.26 20.14
CA ALA A 64 12.11 -10.36 19.58
C ALA A 64 12.21 -11.21 18.29
N SER A 65 11.10 -11.76 17.82
CA SER A 65 11.05 -12.51 16.55
C SER A 65 11.26 -11.59 15.36
N LEU A 66 11.63 -12.15 14.21
CA LEU A 66 11.71 -11.38 12.97
C LEU A 66 10.32 -10.88 12.57
N ASP A 67 10.25 -9.69 11.98
CA ASP A 67 9.01 -8.99 11.67
C ASP A 67 8.36 -9.46 10.37
N GLY A 68 9.15 -10.04 9.49
CA GLY A 68 8.71 -10.51 8.19
C GLY A 68 9.79 -11.30 7.48
N TYR A 69 9.53 -11.56 6.21
CA TYR A 69 10.45 -12.27 5.31
C TYR A 69 10.60 -11.57 3.97
N VAL A 70 11.67 -11.90 3.29
CA VAL A 70 12.01 -11.47 1.93
C VAL A 70 12.65 -12.63 1.21
N ASP A 71 12.17 -12.94 0.01
CA ASP A 71 12.83 -13.84 -0.93
C ASP A 71 13.02 -13.14 -2.28
N VAL A 72 14.20 -13.31 -2.88
CA VAL A 72 14.49 -12.81 -4.23
C VAL A 72 14.85 -13.99 -5.11
N ASN A 73 14.20 -14.11 -6.26
CA ASN A 73 14.52 -15.12 -7.27
C ASN A 73 15.61 -14.62 -8.22
N TRP A 74 16.82 -15.16 -8.05
CA TRP A 74 17.99 -14.87 -8.87
C TRP A 74 18.07 -15.69 -10.16
N GLY A 75 17.04 -16.49 -10.46
CA GLY A 75 16.90 -17.16 -11.75
C GLY A 75 16.73 -16.15 -12.90
N TYR A 76 16.30 -14.93 -12.60
CA TYR A 76 16.12 -13.85 -13.55
C TYR A 76 17.28 -12.87 -13.58
N ALA A 77 17.43 -12.19 -14.72
CA ALA A 77 18.41 -11.12 -14.88
C ALA A 77 17.87 -9.82 -14.25
N TRP A 78 18.66 -9.23 -13.34
CA TRP A 78 18.30 -8.03 -12.58
C TRP A 78 19.21 -6.86 -12.95
N GLU A 79 18.62 -5.67 -13.05
CA GLU A 79 19.37 -4.41 -12.97
C GLU A 79 19.52 -4.04 -11.49
N LEU A 80 20.77 -4.01 -11.03
CA LEU A 80 21.13 -3.84 -9.62
C LEU A 80 21.68 -2.45 -9.30
N ASP A 81 21.98 -1.63 -10.32
CA ASP A 81 22.31 -0.22 -10.11
C ASP A 81 21.02 0.59 -10.03
N PRO A 82 20.72 1.24 -8.89
CA PRO A 82 19.53 2.06 -8.76
C PRO A 82 19.53 3.30 -9.67
N ASN A 83 20.64 3.65 -10.29
CA ASN A 83 20.72 4.78 -11.20
C ASN A 83 20.71 4.36 -12.68
N THR A 84 20.72 3.06 -12.95
CA THR A 84 20.65 2.52 -14.30
C THR A 84 19.21 2.03 -14.55
N PRO A 85 18.56 2.47 -15.64
CA PRO A 85 17.26 1.93 -16.03
C PRO A 85 17.40 0.47 -16.46
N ALA A 86 16.47 -0.39 -16.04
CA ALA A 86 16.43 -1.77 -16.49
C ALA A 86 16.23 -1.86 -18.01
N VAL A 87 16.67 -2.98 -18.61
CA VAL A 87 16.67 -3.17 -20.06
C VAL A 87 15.36 -3.78 -20.50
N ALA A 88 14.68 -3.10 -21.43
CA ALA A 88 13.41 -3.53 -22.02
C ALA A 88 13.51 -4.92 -22.71
N PRO A 89 12.37 -5.61 -22.97
CA PRO A 89 12.37 -6.95 -23.58
C PRO A 89 13.21 -7.03 -24.85
N GLY A 90 14.04 -8.08 -24.95
CA GLY A 90 15.01 -8.26 -26.04
C GLY A 90 16.31 -8.92 -25.58
N ALA A 91 17.38 -8.78 -26.38
CA ALA A 91 18.69 -9.30 -26.00
C ALA A 91 19.25 -8.53 -24.79
N GLY A 92 19.47 -9.22 -23.67
CA GLY A 92 20.00 -8.62 -22.44
C GLY A 92 18.97 -7.91 -21.57
N GLN A 93 17.68 -8.25 -21.72
CA GLN A 93 16.61 -7.72 -20.87
C GLN A 93 16.87 -7.98 -19.37
N THR A 94 16.46 -7.02 -18.54
CA THR A 94 16.58 -7.12 -17.09
C THR A 94 15.31 -6.62 -16.41
N PHE A 95 15.02 -7.15 -15.23
CA PHE A 95 14.02 -6.60 -14.32
C PHE A 95 14.62 -5.50 -13.46
N ASP A 96 13.81 -4.52 -13.09
CA ASP A 96 14.17 -3.49 -12.14
C ASP A 96 14.10 -4.04 -10.70
N PHE A 97 15.26 -4.32 -10.10
CA PHE A 97 15.34 -4.87 -8.74
C PHE A 97 14.71 -3.96 -7.70
N TYR A 98 14.94 -2.65 -7.78
CA TYR A 98 14.45 -1.71 -6.78
C TYR A 98 12.94 -1.54 -6.87
N ALA A 99 12.40 -1.48 -8.09
CA ALA A 99 10.96 -1.45 -8.27
C ALA A 99 10.34 -2.72 -7.67
N ALA A 100 10.80 -3.92 -8.06
CA ALA A 100 10.36 -5.21 -7.51
C ALA A 100 10.38 -5.20 -5.98
N MET A 101 11.51 -4.89 -5.37
CA MET A 101 11.61 -4.86 -3.92
C MET A 101 10.71 -3.83 -3.25
N PHE A 102 10.41 -2.68 -3.89
CA PHE A 102 9.51 -1.69 -3.30
C PHE A 102 8.06 -2.16 -3.34
N HIS A 103 7.66 -2.89 -4.39
CA HIS A 103 6.35 -3.57 -4.43
C HIS A 103 6.24 -4.62 -3.33
N GLU A 104 7.23 -5.50 -3.22
CA GLU A 104 7.22 -6.53 -2.18
C GLU A 104 7.21 -5.93 -0.77
N PHE A 105 8.02 -4.89 -0.52
CA PHE A 105 7.97 -4.21 0.77
C PHE A 105 6.65 -3.48 1.01
N THR A 106 5.92 -3.10 -0.03
CA THR A 106 4.58 -2.53 0.13
C THR A 106 3.57 -3.60 0.58
N HIS A 107 3.66 -4.85 0.09
CA HIS A 107 2.92 -5.97 0.67
C HIS A 107 3.24 -6.14 2.16
N ALA A 108 4.53 -6.10 2.53
CA ALA A 108 4.95 -6.19 3.93
C ALA A 108 4.43 -5.05 4.82
N LEU A 109 4.03 -3.90 4.26
CA LEU A 109 3.38 -2.81 5.00
C LEU A 109 1.89 -3.06 5.32
N GLY A 110 1.31 -4.18 4.85
CA GLY A 110 -0.10 -4.54 5.03
C GLY A 110 -0.96 -4.37 3.77
N PHE A 111 -0.34 -4.20 2.60
CA PHE A 111 -1.05 -4.15 1.32
C PHE A 111 -1.35 -5.59 0.85
N GLY A 112 -2.32 -6.25 1.47
CA GLY A 112 -2.65 -7.63 1.14
C GLY A 112 -3.74 -8.22 2.02
N SER A 113 -4.46 -9.18 1.46
CA SER A 113 -5.56 -9.89 2.12
C SER A 113 -5.05 -11.05 2.98
N GLU A 114 -5.73 -11.34 4.09
CA GLU A 114 -5.54 -12.59 4.85
C GLU A 114 -6.59 -13.65 4.55
N ILE A 115 -7.59 -13.29 3.74
CA ILE A 115 -8.58 -14.24 3.27
C ILE A 115 -7.90 -15.25 2.34
N SER A 116 -7.98 -16.52 2.70
CA SER A 116 -7.38 -17.63 1.97
C SER A 116 -8.32 -18.84 1.94
N GLY A 117 -8.02 -19.80 1.04
CA GLY A 117 -8.59 -21.14 1.09
C GLY A 117 -10.03 -21.30 0.57
N THR A 118 -10.57 -22.51 0.75
CA THR A 118 -11.98 -22.86 0.53
C THR A 118 -12.40 -23.90 1.59
N PRO A 119 -13.36 -23.58 2.48
CA PRO A 119 -14.08 -22.31 2.56
C PRO A 119 -13.14 -21.14 2.89
N ALA A 120 -13.53 -19.94 2.49
CA ALA A 120 -12.77 -18.73 2.78
C ALA A 120 -12.61 -18.55 4.29
N ALA A 121 -11.36 -18.49 4.73
CA ALA A 121 -10.93 -18.43 6.11
C ALA A 121 -9.65 -17.57 6.22
N ASP A 122 -9.26 -17.22 7.43
CA ASP A 122 -7.93 -16.66 7.68
C ASP A 122 -6.84 -17.73 7.59
N ARG A 123 -5.57 -17.32 7.66
CA ARG A 123 -4.40 -18.22 7.65
C ARG A 123 -4.33 -19.21 8.83
N PHE A 124 -5.23 -19.11 9.81
CA PHE A 124 -5.32 -19.99 10.99
C PHE A 124 -6.54 -20.92 10.93
N ASP A 125 -7.18 -21.03 9.75
CA ASP A 125 -8.40 -21.79 9.50
C ASP A 125 -9.61 -21.31 10.34
N GLU A 126 -9.64 -20.02 10.69
CA GLU A 126 -10.75 -19.35 11.41
C GLU A 126 -11.47 -18.34 10.51
N GLY A 127 -12.55 -17.74 11.01
CA GLY A 127 -13.26 -16.69 10.28
C GLY A 127 -14.17 -17.21 9.16
N SER A 128 -14.25 -18.52 8.95
CA SER A 128 -15.27 -19.12 8.09
C SER A 128 -16.56 -19.43 8.86
N THR A 129 -17.68 -19.50 8.15
CA THR A 129 -18.96 -19.95 8.73
C THR A 129 -18.89 -21.36 9.33
N GLU A 130 -17.99 -22.20 8.82
CA GLU A 130 -17.77 -23.57 9.31
C GLU A 130 -16.93 -23.61 10.59
N SER A 131 -15.96 -22.71 10.73
CA SER A 131 -15.09 -22.64 11.91
C SER A 131 -15.85 -22.22 13.18
N GLY A 132 -16.93 -21.44 13.02
CA GLY A 132 -17.70 -20.85 14.13
C GLY A 132 -16.90 -19.89 15.01
N THR A 133 -15.68 -19.52 14.61
CA THR A 133 -14.76 -18.68 15.38
C THR A 133 -14.42 -17.43 14.58
N PRO A 134 -14.46 -16.23 15.18
CA PRO A 134 -14.02 -15.00 14.51
C PRO A 134 -12.61 -15.12 13.94
N GLY A 135 -12.39 -14.63 12.72
CA GLY A 135 -11.06 -14.64 12.10
C GLY A 135 -10.13 -13.55 12.63
N SER A 136 -8.85 -13.69 12.28
CA SER A 136 -7.77 -12.73 12.48
C SER A 136 -7.42 -12.10 11.13
N TRP A 137 -7.95 -10.90 10.88
CA TRP A 137 -7.92 -10.29 9.54
C TRP A 137 -6.86 -9.19 9.45
N SER A 138 -6.34 -8.90 8.26
CA SER A 138 -5.50 -7.70 8.06
C SER A 138 -6.32 -6.43 8.19
N LYS A 139 -5.66 -5.28 8.30
CA LYS A 139 -6.38 -4.00 8.22
C LYS A 139 -6.93 -3.75 6.82
N TRP A 140 -6.33 -4.35 5.80
CA TRP A 140 -6.77 -4.31 4.42
C TRP A 140 -8.14 -4.98 4.24
N ASP A 141 -8.32 -6.15 4.84
CA ASP A 141 -9.55 -6.96 4.79
C ASP A 141 -10.81 -6.19 5.24
N GLU A 142 -10.66 -5.25 6.18
CA GLU A 142 -11.74 -4.37 6.65
C GLU A 142 -12.40 -3.57 5.52
N PHE A 143 -11.64 -3.28 4.47
CA PHE A 143 -12.07 -2.45 3.35
C PHE A 143 -12.60 -3.25 2.18
N LEU A 144 -12.50 -4.58 2.17
CA LEU A 144 -12.87 -5.38 1.02
C LEU A 144 -14.39 -5.48 0.84
N THR A 145 -14.85 -5.23 -0.38
CA THR A 145 -16.25 -5.44 -0.81
C THR A 145 -16.33 -6.16 -2.15
N ASP A 146 -17.47 -6.80 -2.41
CA ASP A 146 -17.82 -7.20 -3.78
C ASP A 146 -18.20 -5.96 -4.61
N LYS A 147 -18.46 -6.14 -5.92
CA LYS A 147 -18.88 -5.04 -6.81
C LYS A 147 -20.23 -4.41 -6.46
N SER A 148 -21.06 -5.07 -5.66
CA SER A 148 -22.31 -4.49 -5.15
C SER A 148 -22.09 -3.60 -3.92
N GLY A 149 -20.89 -3.64 -3.33
CA GLY A 149 -20.53 -2.95 -2.10
C GLY A 149 -20.79 -3.77 -0.83
N ALA A 150 -21.14 -5.06 -0.95
CA ALA A 150 -21.29 -5.94 0.20
C ALA A 150 -19.90 -6.27 0.77
N LYS A 151 -19.75 -6.16 2.10
CA LYS A 151 -18.49 -6.46 2.79
C LYS A 151 -18.17 -7.95 2.70
N LEU A 152 -16.91 -8.28 2.46
CA LEU A 152 -16.45 -9.67 2.41
C LEU A 152 -16.39 -10.28 3.81
N ILE A 153 -16.09 -9.48 4.82
CA ILE A 153 -16.08 -9.91 6.22
C ILE A 153 -17.05 -9.03 6.99
N ASP A 154 -17.95 -9.66 7.75
CA ASP A 154 -18.86 -8.93 8.63
C ASP A 154 -18.05 -8.27 9.76
N PRO A 155 -18.11 -6.94 9.92
CA PRO A 155 -17.31 -6.23 10.90
C PRO A 155 -17.74 -6.47 12.37
N ASN A 156 -18.88 -7.12 12.61
CA ASN A 156 -19.37 -7.44 13.96
C ASN A 156 -19.06 -8.87 14.38
N THR A 157 -18.99 -9.79 13.42
CA THR A 157 -18.75 -11.23 13.69
C THR A 157 -17.37 -11.69 13.25
N GLN A 158 -16.72 -10.95 12.35
CA GLN A 158 -15.42 -11.27 11.76
C GLN A 158 -15.45 -12.64 11.09
N ILE A 159 -16.62 -12.97 10.54
CA ILE A 159 -16.85 -14.14 9.70
C ILE A 159 -16.97 -13.66 8.26
N VAL A 160 -16.39 -14.41 7.33
CA VAL A 160 -16.53 -14.17 5.89
C VAL A 160 -17.99 -14.36 5.46
N ASP A 161 -18.52 -13.38 4.73
CA ASP A 161 -19.76 -13.53 3.99
C ASP A 161 -19.47 -14.35 2.72
N ALA A 162 -19.85 -15.63 2.75
CA ALA A 162 -19.62 -16.55 1.66
C ALA A 162 -20.27 -16.10 0.33
N THR A 163 -21.36 -15.34 0.38
CA THR A 163 -22.02 -14.84 -0.83
C THR A 163 -21.23 -13.68 -1.42
N ALA A 164 -20.90 -12.68 -0.59
CA ALA A 164 -20.10 -11.55 -1.03
C ALA A 164 -18.71 -11.99 -1.52
N PHE A 165 -18.08 -12.94 -0.82
CA PHE A 165 -16.80 -13.51 -1.25
C PHE A 165 -16.90 -14.23 -2.59
N ALA A 166 -17.92 -15.07 -2.80
CA ALA A 166 -18.14 -15.74 -4.09
C ALA A 166 -18.42 -14.75 -5.23
N ASN A 167 -19.17 -13.68 -4.96
CA ASN A 167 -19.39 -12.59 -5.92
C ASN A 167 -18.07 -11.89 -6.25
N ALA A 168 -17.25 -11.56 -5.26
CA ALA A 168 -15.95 -10.93 -5.47
C ALA A 168 -15.00 -11.81 -6.29
N GLN A 169 -15.03 -13.13 -6.11
CA GLN A 169 -14.25 -14.06 -6.94
C GLN A 169 -14.75 -14.17 -8.38
N THR A 170 -16.04 -13.95 -8.62
CA THR A 170 -16.65 -14.10 -9.96
C THR A 170 -16.62 -12.81 -10.75
N ASP A 171 -16.98 -11.70 -10.09
CA ASP A 171 -17.18 -10.40 -10.71
C ASP A 171 -16.03 -9.43 -10.41
N GLY A 172 -15.13 -9.76 -9.48
CA GLY A 172 -14.06 -8.89 -8.98
C GLY A 172 -14.41 -8.15 -7.68
N GLY A 173 -13.38 -7.84 -6.89
CA GLY A 173 -13.48 -7.12 -5.61
C GLY A 173 -13.18 -5.62 -5.73
N LEU A 174 -13.54 -4.88 -4.68
CA LEU A 174 -13.25 -3.45 -4.54
C LEU A 174 -12.57 -3.16 -3.19
N PHE A 175 -11.68 -2.17 -3.16
CA PHE A 175 -11.15 -1.61 -1.92
C PHE A 175 -11.97 -0.38 -1.49
N ALA A 176 -12.79 -0.51 -0.44
CA ALA A 176 -13.70 0.53 0.03
C ALA A 176 -13.08 1.51 1.05
N GLY A 177 -11.77 1.78 0.96
CA GLY A 177 -11.08 2.73 1.82
C GLY A 177 -11.44 4.20 1.50
N PRO A 178 -11.75 5.04 2.50
CA PRO A 178 -12.15 6.43 2.26
C PRO A 178 -11.02 7.31 1.69
N ASN A 179 -9.77 7.13 2.10
CA ASN A 179 -8.65 7.90 1.55
C ASN A 179 -8.27 7.45 0.13
N ALA A 180 -8.35 6.15 -0.15
CA ALA A 180 -8.24 5.61 -1.50
C ALA A 180 -9.33 6.19 -2.41
N PHE A 181 -10.58 6.20 -1.95
CA PHE A 181 -11.70 6.83 -2.66
C PHE A 181 -11.45 8.32 -2.90
N LEU A 182 -10.95 9.08 -1.91
CA LEU A 182 -10.66 10.51 -2.11
C LEU A 182 -9.53 10.75 -3.12
N ALA A 183 -8.51 9.89 -3.14
CA ALA A 183 -7.39 10.02 -4.07
C ALA A 183 -7.78 9.64 -5.51
N PHE A 184 -8.69 8.68 -5.67
CA PHE A 184 -9.06 8.12 -6.96
C PHE A 184 -10.42 8.63 -7.48
N GLY A 185 -11.32 9.10 -6.64
CA GLY A 185 -12.67 9.52 -7.01
C GLY A 185 -13.67 8.38 -7.22
N SER A 186 -13.23 7.12 -7.06
CA SER A 186 -14.08 5.92 -6.97
C SER A 186 -13.37 4.87 -6.12
N GLN A 187 -14.08 3.79 -5.77
CA GLN A 187 -13.42 2.61 -5.21
C GLN A 187 -12.56 1.96 -6.31
N PRO A 188 -11.28 1.66 -6.06
CA PRO A 188 -10.45 0.95 -7.02
C PRO A 188 -10.87 -0.53 -7.10
N ASN A 189 -10.79 -1.11 -8.29
CA ASN A 189 -10.97 -2.55 -8.46
C ASN A 189 -9.69 -3.25 -8.01
N LEU A 190 -9.89 -4.40 -7.39
CA LEU A 190 -8.83 -5.36 -7.09
C LEU A 190 -8.66 -6.29 -8.28
N PHE A 191 -7.42 -6.70 -8.51
CA PHE A 191 -7.14 -7.66 -9.57
C PHE A 191 -7.85 -8.99 -9.27
N ASP A 192 -8.39 -9.63 -10.32
CA ASP A 192 -9.13 -10.89 -10.22
C ASP A 192 -8.15 -12.05 -9.98
N ASP A 193 -7.68 -12.16 -8.74
CA ASP A 193 -6.88 -13.27 -8.21
C ASP A 193 -7.55 -13.70 -6.88
N PRO A 194 -7.64 -15.01 -6.55
CA PRO A 194 -8.09 -15.43 -5.23
C PRO A 194 -7.36 -14.73 -4.07
N ASP A 195 -6.15 -14.23 -4.28
CA ASP A 195 -5.40 -13.42 -3.33
C ASP A 195 -5.60 -11.91 -3.64
N GLN A 196 -6.53 -11.27 -2.94
CA GLN A 196 -6.99 -9.89 -3.17
C GLN A 196 -5.96 -8.83 -2.74
N SER A 197 -4.73 -8.93 -3.27
CA SER A 197 -3.55 -8.21 -2.80
C SER A 197 -2.96 -7.26 -3.84
N HIS A 198 -3.53 -7.21 -5.06
CA HIS A 198 -3.13 -6.30 -6.14
C HIS A 198 -4.27 -5.43 -6.63
N LEU A 199 -3.92 -4.28 -7.23
CA LEU A 199 -4.87 -3.40 -7.90
C LEU A 199 -5.03 -3.82 -9.36
N ASP A 200 -6.27 -3.86 -9.85
CA ASP A 200 -6.59 -4.28 -11.22
C ASP A 200 -6.01 -3.31 -12.27
N GLU A 201 -5.52 -3.86 -13.38
CA GLU A 201 -5.08 -3.08 -14.53
C GLU A 201 -6.18 -2.23 -15.17
N ALA A 202 -7.45 -2.67 -15.11
CA ALA A 202 -8.56 -1.85 -15.56
C ALA A 202 -8.76 -0.60 -14.68
N THR A 203 -8.37 -0.65 -13.40
CA THR A 203 -8.29 0.54 -12.52
C THR A 203 -7.27 1.55 -13.09
N PHE A 204 -6.26 1.10 -13.83
CA PHE A 204 -5.22 1.95 -14.41
C PHE A 204 -5.59 2.53 -15.79
N SER A 205 -6.65 2.02 -16.44
CA SER A 205 -7.05 2.42 -17.80
C SER A 205 -7.82 3.76 -17.88
N MET A 206 -7.77 4.59 -16.84
CA MET A 206 -8.39 5.92 -16.82
C MET A 206 -7.48 6.95 -17.53
N PRO A 207 -7.95 7.68 -18.57
CA PRO A 207 -7.11 8.56 -19.41
C PRO A 207 -6.41 9.73 -18.69
N THR A 208 -6.69 9.95 -17.40
CA THR A 208 -6.18 11.07 -16.60
C THR A 208 -5.32 10.65 -15.41
N LYS A 209 -5.04 9.36 -15.24
CA LYS A 209 -4.26 8.86 -14.10
C LYS A 209 -3.03 8.10 -14.56
N ASP A 210 -1.89 8.49 -14.01
CA ASP A 210 -0.58 7.94 -14.34
C ASP A 210 -0.59 6.42 -14.26
N MET A 211 -0.27 5.75 -15.37
CA MET A 211 -0.20 4.27 -15.49
C MET A 211 1.03 3.67 -14.77
N ASN A 212 1.58 4.34 -13.77
CA ASN A 212 2.81 3.97 -13.08
C ASN A 212 2.52 3.65 -11.61
N PHE A 213 1.63 2.69 -11.38
CA PHE A 213 1.29 2.18 -10.05
C PHE A 213 2.32 1.13 -9.64
N MET A 214 2.72 1.16 -8.37
CA MET A 214 3.67 0.22 -7.79
C MET A 214 3.05 -1.17 -7.58
N MET A 215 1.76 -1.24 -7.25
CA MET A 215 1.00 -2.43 -6.83
C MET A 215 0.11 -3.04 -7.95
N LYS A 216 0.53 -2.87 -9.21
CA LYS A 216 -0.01 -3.66 -10.31
C LYS A 216 0.46 -5.13 -10.23
N PRO A 217 -0.33 -6.11 -10.68
CA PRO A 217 0.01 -7.52 -10.59
C PRO A 217 1.14 -7.93 -11.55
N ASN A 218 1.20 -7.32 -12.74
CA ASN A 218 2.17 -7.68 -13.76
C ASN A 218 3.46 -6.86 -13.65
N ARG A 219 4.60 -7.57 -13.74
CA ARG A 219 5.93 -6.97 -13.83
C ARG A 219 6.52 -7.19 -15.20
N ASP A 220 6.86 -6.09 -15.86
CA ASP A 220 7.49 -6.12 -17.16
C ASP A 220 9.00 -5.92 -17.05
N TYR A 221 9.73 -6.39 -18.05
CA TYR A 221 11.14 -6.02 -18.23
C TYR A 221 11.24 -4.54 -18.60
N GLY A 222 12.33 -3.90 -18.20
CA GLY A 222 12.63 -2.53 -18.60
C GLY A 222 12.25 -1.45 -17.58
N PRO A 223 12.39 -0.16 -17.95
CA PRO A 223 12.35 0.97 -17.03
C PRO A 223 10.93 1.42 -16.66
N GLN A 224 9.90 0.67 -17.04
CA GLN A 224 8.50 1.08 -16.90
C GLN A 224 7.96 0.88 -15.48
N GLU A 225 8.70 0.22 -14.60
CA GLU A 225 8.23 -0.11 -13.26
C GLU A 225 8.35 1.07 -12.28
N ALA A 226 7.27 1.30 -11.51
CA ALA A 226 7.21 2.40 -10.57
C ALA A 226 8.15 2.16 -9.37
N ARG A 227 8.97 3.16 -9.05
CA ARG A 227 9.77 3.21 -7.81
C ARG A 227 9.22 4.20 -6.78
N THR A 228 8.00 4.69 -6.98
CA THR A 228 7.25 5.54 -6.05
C THR A 228 5.79 5.12 -6.02
N TRP A 229 5.12 5.34 -4.90
CA TRP A 229 3.68 5.16 -4.82
C TRP A 229 2.94 6.27 -5.57
N SER A 230 1.86 5.89 -6.23
CA SER A 230 0.81 6.76 -6.73
C SER A 230 0.01 7.41 -5.59
N SER A 231 -0.82 8.40 -5.92
CA SER A 231 -1.76 8.99 -4.95
C SER A 231 -2.76 7.98 -4.40
N LEU A 232 -3.16 6.97 -5.19
CA LEU A 232 -4.06 5.90 -4.77
C LEU A 232 -3.42 5.02 -3.70
N GLU A 233 -2.20 4.54 -3.94
CA GLU A 233 -1.47 3.69 -2.99
C GLU A 233 -1.15 4.44 -1.70
N ILE A 234 -0.83 5.74 -1.80
CA ILE A 234 -0.72 6.60 -0.62
C ILE A 234 -2.07 6.71 0.11
N GLY A 235 -3.18 6.80 -0.64
CA GLY A 235 -4.56 6.72 -0.14
C GLY A 235 -4.80 5.46 0.68
N ILE A 236 -4.55 4.30 0.07
CA ILE A 236 -4.70 2.98 0.69
C ILE A 236 -3.84 2.87 1.95
N LEU A 237 -2.54 3.17 1.88
CA LEU A 237 -1.67 3.13 3.06
C LEU A 237 -2.18 4.07 4.17
N THR A 238 -2.81 5.21 3.82
CA THR A 238 -3.46 6.07 4.81
C THR A 238 -4.69 5.41 5.45
N ASP A 239 -5.50 4.68 4.67
CA ASP A 239 -6.63 3.87 5.19
C ASP A 239 -6.16 2.74 6.11
N LEU A 240 -4.99 2.18 5.81
CA LEU A 240 -4.31 1.23 6.68
C LEU A 240 -3.75 1.89 7.95
N GLY A 241 -3.80 3.21 8.09
CA GLY A 241 -3.46 3.94 9.32
C GLY A 241 -2.08 4.60 9.32
N TYR A 242 -1.35 4.59 8.19
CA TYR A 242 -0.14 5.37 8.06
C TYR A 242 -0.48 6.88 8.00
N SER A 243 0.22 7.67 8.81
CA SER A 243 0.06 9.11 8.92
C SER A 243 0.89 9.81 7.86
N ARG A 244 0.23 10.53 6.95
CA ARG A 244 0.92 11.31 5.91
C ARG A 244 1.84 12.35 6.53
N VAL A 245 2.99 12.60 5.92
CA VAL A 245 3.74 13.82 6.20
C VAL A 245 2.85 15.02 5.85
N SER A 246 2.60 15.90 6.81
CA SER A 246 1.98 17.18 6.49
C SER A 246 2.98 17.98 5.66
N ALA A 247 2.67 18.27 4.39
CA ALA A 247 3.39 19.31 3.67
C ALA A 247 3.15 20.64 4.42
N VAL A 248 4.09 21.05 5.26
CA VAL A 248 4.16 22.41 5.82
C VAL A 248 5.30 23.10 5.07
N PRO A 249 5.00 24.12 4.26
CA PRO A 249 4.51 25.40 4.78
C PRO A 249 3.08 25.73 4.34
N GLU A 250 2.28 26.24 5.27
CA GLU A 250 1.00 26.86 4.92
C GLU A 250 1.21 28.02 3.92
N PRO A 251 0.41 28.11 2.85
CA PRO A 251 0.37 29.28 1.95
C PRO A 251 0.05 30.61 2.67
N SER A 252 -0.45 30.54 3.91
CA SER A 252 -0.81 31.69 4.73
C SER A 252 0.41 32.51 5.18
N THR A 253 1.58 31.89 5.36
CA THR A 253 2.75 32.63 5.89
C THR A 253 3.31 33.61 4.86
N PHE A 254 3.36 33.21 3.58
CA PHE A 254 3.76 34.13 2.51
C PHE A 254 2.72 35.21 2.25
N ALA A 255 1.42 34.89 2.35
CA ALA A 255 0.35 35.86 2.19
C ALA A 255 0.34 36.90 3.32
N VAL A 256 0.56 36.50 4.58
CA VAL A 256 0.63 37.42 5.72
C VAL A 256 1.88 38.30 5.66
N ILE A 257 3.02 37.78 5.21
CA ILE A 257 4.24 38.59 4.99
C ILE A 257 4.02 39.61 3.87
N LEU A 258 3.44 39.21 2.73
CA LEU A 258 3.15 40.12 1.62
C LEU A 258 2.14 41.21 2.00
N VAL A 259 1.07 40.86 2.72
CA VAL A 259 0.09 41.83 3.23
C VAL A 259 0.73 42.76 4.28
N GLY A 260 1.59 42.22 5.16
CA GLY A 260 2.33 43.01 6.14
C GLY A 260 3.27 44.04 5.51
N ILE A 261 4.04 43.64 4.49
CA ILE A 261 4.96 44.53 3.75
C ILE A 261 4.17 45.61 3.00
N LEU A 262 3.08 45.23 2.32
CA LEU A 262 2.22 46.18 1.61
C LEU A 262 1.52 47.17 2.56
N ALA A 263 1.09 46.71 3.75
CA ALA A 263 0.48 47.57 4.76
C ALA A 263 1.48 48.58 5.36
N VAL A 264 2.73 48.18 5.60
CA VAL A 264 3.80 49.07 6.06
C VAL A 264 4.17 50.09 4.99
N GLU A 265 4.29 49.66 3.74
CA GLU A 265 4.69 50.53 2.63
C GLU A 265 3.59 51.54 2.26
N THR A 266 2.31 51.11 2.26
CA THR A 266 1.17 52.02 2.07
C THR A 266 1.03 53.02 3.22
N ARG A 267 1.27 52.59 4.47
CA ARG A 267 1.26 53.48 5.64
C ARG A 267 2.41 54.50 5.59
N ARG A 268 3.59 54.09 5.11
CA ARG A 268 4.74 54.98 4.90
C ARG A 268 4.45 56.03 3.83
N ARG A 269 3.89 55.63 2.69
CA ARG A 269 3.54 56.56 1.59
C ARG A 269 2.48 57.59 1.98
N ARG A 270 1.48 57.20 2.78
CA ARG A 270 0.46 58.14 3.29
C ARG A 270 1.02 59.16 4.27
N ARG A 271 2.03 58.84 5.07
CA ARG A 271 2.67 59.81 5.99
C ARG A 271 3.49 60.87 5.27
N VAL A 272 4.08 60.54 4.11
CA VAL A 272 4.87 61.51 3.32
C VAL A 272 3.98 62.54 2.61
N GLN A 273 2.77 62.15 2.17
CA GLN A 273 1.82 63.07 1.52
C GLN A 273 1.11 64.05 2.46
N VAL A 274 1.04 63.76 3.77
CA VAL A 274 0.40 64.66 4.75
C VAL A 274 1.41 65.68 5.32
N ALA A 275 2.69 65.53 5.01
CA ALA A 275 3.77 66.39 5.48
C ALA A 275 4.29 67.39 4.41
N SER A 276 3.54 67.59 3.31
CA SER A 276 3.83 68.58 2.25
C SER A 276 2.80 69.70 2.22
#